data_AF-A0A1G5X9Y7-F1
#
_entry.id   AF-A0A1G5X9Y7-F1
#
_cell.length_a   1.000
_cell.length_b   1.000
_cell.length_c   1.000
_cell.angle_alpha   90.00
_cell.angle_beta   90.00
_cell.angle_gamma   90.00
#
_symmetry.space_group_name_H-M   'P 1'
#
loop_
_entity.id
_entity.type
_entity.pdbx_description
1 polymer ?
#
loop_
_entity_poly.entity_id
_entity_poly.type
_entity_poly.pdbx_seq_one_letter_code
_entity_poly.pdbx_strand_id
1 'polypeptide(L)'
;MGNKFEETEIKNISADEFKKVLDDNNNEVTVLDLREPDEVLIHPIEGAINLPFSQVTTRLSEVPKDKKVYVICRTGDFSEEITEILTDRDYDATNVEGGYNAYRELDSQSKEAPASEVKGENAAKEEIFIDAKGLRCPGPIVKVADTIRSLPDGTTVRVEATEDAFASDIKVWSERTGNRLDSLNVSDGIIEAVITKAKAPAQTASTDSGNDKTFIVFSGDLDKTIASFILANGAASLGRNVTMFFTFWGLNILRKPKKVKVAKNFIEKMFGIMLPRGTQKLGLSRMNMLGAGPKMIRAIMKHKGISSLEQLIEDAKAHGVKIVACQMSMDIMGIHKEELIDGVELGGVATFIGAGEKSDISLFI
;
A
#
# COMPACT_ATOMS: atom_id res chain seq x y z
N MET A 1 1.23 -48.46 -14.73
CA MET A 1 2.05 -47.52 -15.53
C MET A 1 2.17 -46.25 -14.73
N GLY A 2 3.37 -45.91 -14.24
CA GLY A 2 3.60 -44.60 -13.63
C GLY A 2 3.67 -43.54 -14.73
N ASN A 3 2.84 -42.51 -14.63
CA ASN A 3 3.07 -41.28 -15.37
C ASN A 3 4.25 -40.57 -14.70
N LYS A 4 5.44 -40.71 -15.29
CA LYS A 4 6.49 -39.72 -15.11
C LYS A 4 5.99 -38.45 -15.78
N PHE A 5 5.68 -37.43 -15.00
CA PHE A 5 5.76 -36.06 -15.50
C PHE A 5 7.24 -35.85 -15.82
N GLU A 6 7.59 -35.73 -17.09
CA GLU A 6 8.90 -35.18 -17.47
C GLU A 6 8.83 -33.70 -17.06
N GLU A 7 9.59 -33.32 -16.03
CA GLU A 7 9.81 -31.92 -15.69
C GLU A 7 10.53 -31.29 -16.89
N THR A 8 9.87 -30.33 -17.54
CA THR A 8 10.49 -29.53 -18.60
C THR A 8 11.62 -28.73 -17.96
N GLU A 9 12.87 -29.04 -18.31
CA GLU A 9 14.04 -28.35 -17.75
C GLU A 9 14.02 -26.88 -18.19
N ILE A 10 13.78 -25.97 -17.23
CA ILE A 10 13.72 -24.53 -17.49
C ILE A 10 15.13 -24.02 -17.78
N LYS A 11 15.33 -23.40 -18.95
CA LYS A 11 16.58 -22.74 -19.28
C LYS A 11 16.71 -21.47 -18.44
N ASN A 12 17.80 -21.38 -17.69
CA ASN A 12 18.15 -20.20 -16.90
C ASN A 12 19.42 -19.54 -17.45
N ILE A 13 19.52 -18.23 -17.26
CA ILE A 13 20.73 -17.44 -17.52
C ILE A 13 20.98 -16.53 -16.33
N SER A 14 22.24 -16.39 -15.91
CA SER A 14 22.58 -15.46 -14.85
C SER A 14 22.46 -14.01 -15.32
N ALA A 15 22.28 -13.08 -14.39
CA ALA A 15 22.19 -11.66 -14.72
C ALA A 15 23.45 -11.10 -15.42
N ASP A 16 24.63 -11.65 -15.13
CA ASP A 16 25.89 -11.22 -15.77
C ASP A 16 26.05 -11.75 -17.20
N GLU A 17 25.59 -12.97 -17.47
CA GLU A 17 25.55 -13.51 -18.82
C GLU A 17 24.46 -12.82 -19.64
N PHE A 18 23.30 -12.56 -19.05
CA PHE A 18 22.22 -11.80 -19.69
C PHE A 18 22.67 -10.38 -20.09
N LYS A 19 23.43 -9.70 -19.23
CA LYS A 19 23.99 -8.38 -19.55
C LYS A 19 24.91 -8.44 -20.78
N LYS A 20 25.81 -9.42 -20.85
CA LYS A 20 26.68 -9.62 -22.03
C LYS A 20 25.86 -9.87 -23.30
N VAL A 21 24.78 -10.65 -23.20
CA VAL A 21 23.88 -10.90 -24.33
C VAL A 21 23.25 -9.60 -24.84
N LEU A 22 22.84 -8.69 -23.96
CA LEU A 22 22.30 -7.38 -24.35
C LEU A 22 23.38 -6.47 -24.95
N ASP A 23 24.58 -6.45 -24.37
CA ASP A 23 25.71 -5.66 -24.87
C ASP A 23 26.17 -6.11 -26.27
N ASP A 24 26.15 -7.43 -26.53
CA ASP A 24 26.66 -8.01 -27.78
C ASP A 24 25.59 -8.13 -28.90
N ASN A 25 24.30 -8.32 -28.57
CA ASN A 25 23.28 -8.78 -29.53
C ASN A 25 21.98 -7.96 -29.53
N ASN A 26 22.05 -6.64 -29.35
CA ASN A 26 20.90 -5.74 -29.12
C ASN A 26 19.74 -5.78 -30.18
N ASN A 27 19.81 -6.59 -31.24
CA ASN A 27 18.75 -6.75 -32.25
C ASN A 27 18.32 -8.20 -32.59
N GLU A 28 19.03 -9.23 -32.09
CA GLU A 28 18.74 -10.64 -32.44
C GLU A 28 17.88 -11.37 -31.39
N VAL A 29 17.77 -10.81 -30.18
CA VAL A 29 17.04 -11.41 -29.06
C VAL A 29 15.77 -10.62 -28.75
N THR A 30 14.81 -11.25 -28.09
CA THR A 30 13.64 -10.58 -27.52
C THR A 30 13.76 -10.59 -26.01
N VAL A 31 13.56 -9.44 -25.37
CA VAL A 31 13.43 -9.35 -23.91
C VAL A 31 11.96 -9.14 -23.59
N LEU A 32 11.37 -10.04 -22.81
CA LEU A 32 10.02 -9.95 -22.30
C LEU A 32 10.05 -9.50 -20.83
N ASP A 33 9.66 -8.26 -20.58
CA ASP A 33 9.69 -7.64 -19.26
C ASP A 33 8.31 -7.66 -18.61
N LEU A 34 8.16 -8.48 -17.57
CA LEU A 34 6.92 -8.76 -16.87
C LEU A 34 6.58 -7.76 -15.76
N ARG A 35 7.45 -6.76 -15.54
CA ARG A 35 7.23 -5.71 -14.53
C ARG A 35 6.03 -4.83 -14.90
N GLU A 36 5.47 -4.14 -13.92
CA GLU A 36 4.40 -3.19 -14.20
C GLU A 36 4.92 -1.99 -15.02
N PRO A 37 4.07 -1.33 -15.85
CA PRO A 37 4.54 -0.31 -16.79
C PRO A 37 5.21 0.90 -16.14
N ASP A 38 4.83 1.22 -14.90
CA ASP A 38 5.46 2.26 -14.09
C ASP A 38 6.88 1.89 -13.65
N GLU A 39 7.16 0.61 -13.35
CA GLU A 39 8.51 0.12 -13.08
C GLU A 39 9.42 0.22 -14.31
N VAL A 40 8.89 -0.13 -15.49
CA VAL A 40 9.63 -0.07 -16.77
C VAL A 40 9.85 1.37 -17.23
N LEU A 41 8.88 2.27 -17.02
CA LEU A 41 8.99 3.67 -17.41
C LEU A 41 10.19 4.37 -16.75
N ILE A 42 10.46 4.02 -15.49
CA ILE A 42 11.54 4.62 -14.70
C ILE A 42 12.89 3.96 -15.03
N HIS A 43 12.86 2.66 -15.34
CA HIS A 43 14.03 1.81 -15.48
C HIS A 43 13.88 0.84 -16.66
N PRO A 44 13.91 1.36 -17.90
CA PRO A 44 13.68 0.53 -19.08
C PRO A 44 14.89 -0.35 -19.38
N ILE A 45 14.62 -1.54 -19.90
CA ILE A 45 15.60 -2.28 -20.71
C ILE A 45 15.36 -1.86 -22.15
N GLU A 46 16.39 -1.34 -22.81
CA GLU A 46 16.26 -0.87 -24.19
C GLU A 46 15.83 -2.02 -25.12
N GLY A 47 14.81 -1.79 -25.95
CA GLY A 47 14.27 -2.80 -26.87
C GLY A 47 13.38 -3.88 -26.24
N ALA A 48 13.15 -3.86 -24.92
CA ALA A 48 12.29 -4.85 -24.27
C ALA A 48 10.80 -4.64 -24.55
N ILE A 49 10.07 -5.75 -24.69
CA ILE A 49 8.61 -5.78 -24.77
C ILE A 49 8.09 -5.83 -23.33
N ASN A 50 7.48 -4.74 -22.86
CA ASN A 50 6.82 -4.74 -21.55
C ASN A 50 5.43 -5.37 -21.64
N LEU A 51 5.26 -6.49 -20.94
CA LEU A 51 4.03 -7.25 -20.89
C LEU A 51 3.83 -7.71 -19.43
N PRO A 52 3.11 -6.94 -18.60
CA PRO A 52 2.92 -7.25 -17.19
C PRO A 52 2.40 -8.68 -17.00
N PHE A 53 2.86 -9.36 -15.94
CA PHE A 53 2.54 -10.78 -15.69
C PHE A 53 1.04 -11.12 -15.88
N SER A 54 0.15 -10.28 -15.36
CA SER A 54 -1.31 -10.44 -15.44
C SER A 54 -1.88 -10.44 -16.87
N GLN A 55 -1.11 -9.95 -17.84
CA GLN A 55 -1.53 -9.79 -19.23
C GLN A 55 -0.86 -10.78 -20.19
N VAL A 56 0.14 -11.56 -19.73
CA VAL A 56 0.93 -12.46 -20.59
C VAL A 56 0.05 -13.43 -21.36
N THR A 57 -0.92 -14.04 -20.67
CA THR A 57 -1.82 -15.03 -21.28
C THR A 57 -2.74 -14.45 -22.35
N THR A 58 -3.08 -13.15 -22.27
CA THR A 58 -4.00 -12.48 -23.20
C THR A 58 -3.28 -11.79 -24.36
N ARG A 59 -2.01 -11.43 -24.17
CA ARG A 59 -1.21 -10.66 -25.12
C ARG A 59 0.01 -11.42 -25.66
N LEU A 60 0.05 -12.74 -25.45
CA LEU A 60 1.18 -13.59 -25.86
C LEU A 60 1.54 -13.48 -27.35
N SER A 61 0.56 -13.17 -28.20
CA SER A 61 0.78 -12.95 -29.64
C SER A 61 1.74 -11.81 -29.98
N GLU A 62 2.03 -10.92 -29.03
CA GLU A 62 3.00 -9.84 -29.19
C GLU A 62 4.46 -10.32 -29.08
N VAL A 63 4.69 -11.52 -28.51
CA VAL A 63 6.02 -12.10 -28.36
C VAL A 63 6.39 -12.89 -29.63
N PRO A 64 7.47 -12.52 -30.34
CA PRO A 64 7.94 -13.24 -31.52
C PRO A 64 8.36 -14.68 -31.19
N LYS A 65 7.98 -15.64 -32.04
CA LYS A 65 8.37 -17.06 -31.89
C LYS A 65 9.65 -17.43 -32.64
N ASP A 66 10.09 -16.59 -33.57
CA ASP A 66 11.25 -16.80 -34.44
C ASP A 66 12.58 -16.35 -33.81
N LYS A 67 12.52 -15.69 -32.64
CA LYS A 67 13.68 -15.22 -31.89
C LYS A 67 13.74 -15.85 -30.51
N LYS A 68 14.95 -15.93 -29.95
CA LYS A 68 15.16 -16.32 -28.56
C LYS A 68 14.58 -15.27 -27.62
N VAL A 69 13.81 -15.71 -26.62
CA VAL A 69 13.10 -14.84 -25.67
C VAL A 69 13.74 -14.95 -24.29
N TYR A 70 14.27 -13.86 -23.77
CA TYR A 70 14.68 -13.75 -22.38
C TYR A 70 13.55 -13.15 -21.56
N VAL A 71 13.11 -13.87 -20.54
CA VAL A 71 11.99 -13.45 -19.68
C VAL A 71 12.55 -12.89 -18.39
N ILE A 72 12.11 -11.69 -18.03
CA ILE A 72 12.56 -11.01 -16.83
C ILE A 72 11.36 -10.43 -16.07
N CYS A 73 11.33 -10.63 -14.76
CA CYS A 73 10.43 -9.92 -13.86
C CYS A 73 11.28 -9.15 -12.83
N ARG A 74 10.69 -8.67 -11.73
CA ARG A 74 11.44 -7.88 -10.74
C ARG A 74 12.56 -8.67 -10.05
N THR A 75 12.25 -9.89 -9.59
CA THR A 75 13.12 -10.71 -8.71
C THR A 75 13.47 -12.09 -9.27
N GLY A 76 12.83 -12.51 -10.37
CA GLY A 76 13.01 -13.84 -10.97
C GLY A 76 11.84 -14.80 -10.73
N ASP A 77 10.99 -14.53 -9.73
CA ASP A 77 9.95 -15.48 -9.26
C ASP A 77 8.90 -15.81 -10.33
N PHE A 78 8.34 -14.78 -10.97
CA PHE A 78 7.28 -14.96 -11.98
C PHE A 78 7.83 -15.21 -13.38
N SER A 79 9.08 -14.83 -13.65
CA SER A 79 9.70 -15.05 -14.97
C SER A 79 10.03 -16.52 -15.20
N GLU A 80 10.28 -17.29 -14.15
CA GLU A 80 10.44 -18.75 -14.24
C GLU A 80 9.14 -19.42 -14.71
N GLU A 81 8.02 -19.14 -14.05
CA GLU A 81 6.69 -19.66 -14.42
C GLU A 81 6.30 -19.29 -15.86
N ILE A 82 6.52 -18.05 -16.27
CA ILE A 82 6.24 -17.63 -17.65
C ILE A 82 7.18 -18.29 -18.64
N THR A 83 8.45 -18.50 -18.28
CA THR A 83 9.40 -19.21 -19.15
C THR A 83 8.93 -20.63 -19.43
N GLU A 84 8.46 -21.36 -18.41
CA GLU A 84 7.87 -22.69 -18.56
C GLU A 84 6.66 -22.67 -19.52
N ILE A 85 5.73 -21.74 -19.31
CA ILE A 85 4.54 -21.54 -20.15
C ILE A 85 4.89 -21.23 -21.62
N LEU A 86 5.98 -20.49 -21.85
CA LEU A 86 6.48 -20.17 -23.17
C LEU A 86 7.16 -21.38 -23.82
N THR A 87 7.99 -22.11 -23.08
CA THR A 87 8.64 -23.34 -23.56
C THR A 87 7.61 -24.39 -23.98
N ASP A 88 6.54 -24.58 -23.20
CA ASP A 88 5.41 -25.45 -23.53
C ASP A 88 4.65 -25.04 -24.81
N ARG A 89 4.83 -23.79 -25.25
CA ARG A 89 4.23 -23.21 -26.46
C ARG A 89 5.24 -23.05 -27.59
N ASP A 90 6.33 -23.81 -27.55
CA ASP A 90 7.39 -23.87 -28.57
C ASP A 90 8.18 -22.56 -28.73
N TYR A 91 8.26 -21.71 -27.69
CA TYR A 91 9.20 -20.59 -27.68
C TYR A 91 10.57 -21.05 -27.21
N ASP A 92 11.64 -20.52 -27.82
CA ASP A 92 13.00 -20.62 -27.24
C ASP A 92 13.15 -19.59 -26.12
N ALA A 93 12.55 -19.89 -24.96
CA ALA A 93 12.54 -19.01 -23.80
C ALA A 93 13.69 -19.33 -22.82
N THR A 94 14.20 -18.32 -22.13
CA THR A 94 15.21 -18.44 -21.07
C THR A 94 14.90 -17.46 -19.96
N ASN A 95 14.82 -17.94 -18.72
CA ASN A 95 14.57 -17.12 -17.54
C ASN A 95 15.86 -16.39 -17.10
N VAL A 96 15.74 -15.11 -16.76
CA VAL A 96 16.85 -14.33 -16.18
C VAL A 96 16.81 -14.46 -14.66
N GLU A 97 17.81 -15.17 -14.10
CA GLU A 97 17.91 -15.41 -12.66
C GLU A 97 18.11 -14.11 -11.88
N GLY A 98 17.42 -13.98 -10.75
CA GLY A 98 17.45 -12.77 -9.91
C GLY A 98 16.71 -11.56 -10.52
N GLY A 99 16.15 -11.71 -11.72
CA GLY A 99 15.32 -10.72 -12.39
C GLY A 99 16.04 -9.40 -12.66
N TYR A 100 15.24 -8.34 -12.82
CA TYR A 100 15.73 -6.99 -13.09
C TYR A 100 16.66 -6.45 -12.00
N ASN A 101 16.44 -6.84 -10.75
CA ASN A 101 17.28 -6.40 -9.64
C ASN A 101 18.74 -6.85 -9.80
N ALA A 102 18.97 -8.13 -10.11
CA ALA A 102 20.31 -8.67 -10.32
C ALA A 102 20.98 -8.07 -11.56
N TYR A 103 20.22 -7.89 -12.65
CA TYR A 103 20.70 -7.21 -13.85
C TYR A 103 21.16 -5.76 -13.58
N ARG A 104 20.36 -4.98 -12.84
CA ARG A 104 20.65 -3.57 -12.54
C ARG A 104 21.88 -3.39 -11.65
N GLU A 105 22.11 -4.30 -10.70
CA GLU A 105 23.30 -4.25 -9.83
C GLU A 105 24.60 -4.31 -10.65
N LEU A 106 24.59 -5.08 -11.74
CA LEU A 106 25.73 -5.21 -12.64
C LEU A 106 25.86 -4.02 -13.60
N ASP A 107 24.76 -3.40 -14.03
CA ASP A 107 24.79 -2.18 -14.86
C ASP A 107 25.34 -0.97 -14.09
N SER A 108 25.06 -0.92 -12.78
CA SER A 108 25.55 0.12 -11.88
C SER A 108 27.07 0.05 -11.66
N GLN A 109 27.68 -1.14 -11.75
CA GLN A 109 29.12 -1.35 -11.55
C GLN A 109 29.98 -1.02 -12.79
N SER A 110 29.39 -0.89 -13.99
CA SER A 110 30.14 -0.57 -15.22
C SER A 110 30.43 0.92 -15.45
N LYS A 111 29.97 1.82 -14.57
CA LYS A 111 30.10 3.28 -14.72
C LYS A 111 30.90 3.97 -13.61
N GLU A 112 31.90 3.31 -13.02
CA GLU A 112 32.84 3.96 -12.08
C GLU A 112 34.16 4.35 -12.77
N ALA A 113 34.46 5.66 -12.80
CA ALA A 113 35.80 6.20 -13.09
C ALA A 113 36.57 6.40 -11.78
N PRO A 114 37.92 6.30 -11.79
CA PRO A 114 38.68 5.96 -10.58
C PRO A 114 38.89 7.13 -9.61
N ALA A 115 38.99 6.74 -8.34
CA ALA A 115 39.20 7.55 -7.16
C ALA A 115 40.42 8.47 -7.24
N SER A 116 40.26 9.71 -6.75
CA SER A 116 41.38 10.52 -6.26
C SER A 116 41.12 10.90 -4.80
N GLU A 117 42.07 10.53 -3.95
CA GLU A 117 42.14 10.92 -2.54
C GLU A 117 42.21 12.44 -2.38
N VAL A 118 41.32 13.03 -1.57
CA VAL A 118 41.55 14.34 -0.98
C VAL A 118 41.14 14.33 0.50
N LYS A 119 42.07 14.81 1.32
CA LYS A 119 42.01 15.04 2.76
C LYS A 119 40.89 16.01 3.13
N GLY A 120 40.44 15.87 4.38
CA GLY A 120 39.24 16.50 4.93
C GLY A 120 39.03 17.97 4.59
N GLU A 121 37.80 18.26 4.18
CA GLU A 121 37.03 19.46 4.44
C GLU A 121 35.55 19.14 4.13
N ASN A 122 34.63 19.71 4.92
CA ASN A 122 33.18 19.46 4.90
C ASN A 122 32.57 19.33 3.48
N ALA A 123 32.26 18.11 3.05
CA ALA A 123 31.38 17.87 1.92
C ALA A 123 29.94 17.87 2.42
N ALA A 124 29.15 18.87 2.01
CA ALA A 124 27.71 18.83 2.16
C ALA A 124 27.21 17.54 1.47
N LYS A 125 26.68 16.59 2.25
CA LYS A 125 25.97 15.43 1.71
C LYS A 125 24.88 15.96 0.78
N GLU A 126 24.92 15.60 -0.51
CA GLU A 126 23.80 15.83 -1.41
C GLU A 126 22.57 15.15 -0.81
N GLU A 127 21.63 15.96 -0.35
CA GLU A 127 20.38 15.51 0.25
C GLU A 127 19.47 15.05 -0.90
N ILE A 128 19.17 13.76 -0.95
CA ILE A 128 18.32 13.20 -2.02
C ILE A 128 16.89 13.61 -1.74
N PHE A 129 16.28 14.31 -2.69
CA PHE A 129 14.92 14.83 -2.57
C PHE A 129 13.89 13.94 -3.30
N ILE A 130 12.81 13.62 -2.60
CA ILE A 130 11.67 12.84 -3.11
C ILE A 130 10.43 13.74 -3.13
N ASP A 131 10.01 14.15 -4.32
CA ASP A 131 8.74 14.85 -4.50
C ASP A 131 7.57 13.84 -4.57
N ALA A 132 6.82 13.69 -3.48
CA ALA A 132 5.62 12.88 -3.40
C ALA A 132 4.33 13.74 -3.35
N LYS A 133 4.41 15.02 -3.73
CA LYS A 133 3.25 15.91 -3.77
C LYS A 133 2.26 15.47 -4.85
N GLY A 134 0.97 15.68 -4.59
CA GLY A 134 -0.12 15.29 -5.50
C GLY A 134 -0.45 13.79 -5.55
N LEU A 135 0.42 12.92 -5.01
CA LEU A 135 0.12 11.50 -4.87
C LEU A 135 -0.89 11.26 -3.74
N ARG A 136 -1.62 10.15 -3.84
CA ARG A 136 -2.56 9.66 -2.83
C ARG A 136 -2.16 8.26 -2.40
N CYS A 137 -2.52 7.88 -1.18
CA CYS A 137 -2.24 6.59 -0.60
C CYS A 137 -2.63 5.46 -1.59
N PRO A 138 -1.73 4.50 -1.87
CA PRO A 138 -0.45 4.24 -1.18
C PRO A 138 0.76 5.00 -1.77
N GLY A 139 0.56 5.82 -2.80
CA GLY A 139 1.58 6.42 -3.65
C GLY A 139 2.77 7.06 -2.94
N PRO A 140 2.58 7.99 -1.97
CA PRO A 140 3.71 8.62 -1.29
C PRO A 140 4.65 7.61 -0.61
N ILE A 141 4.09 6.63 0.12
CA ILE A 141 4.90 5.63 0.82
C ILE A 141 5.59 4.68 -0.14
N VAL A 142 4.89 4.24 -1.20
CA VAL A 142 5.48 3.39 -2.24
C VAL A 142 6.67 4.09 -2.88
N LYS A 143 6.50 5.37 -3.26
CA LYS A 143 7.58 6.17 -3.85
C LYS A 143 8.79 6.31 -2.91
N VAL A 144 8.55 6.56 -1.62
CA VAL A 144 9.62 6.59 -0.62
C VAL A 144 10.32 5.25 -0.52
N ALA A 145 9.56 4.15 -0.40
CA ALA A 145 10.11 2.82 -0.24
C ALA A 145 10.96 2.39 -1.44
N ASP A 146 10.47 2.63 -2.66
CA ASP A 146 11.18 2.26 -3.88
C ASP A 146 12.45 3.10 -4.07
N THR A 147 12.40 4.39 -3.73
CA THR A 147 13.59 5.26 -3.78
C THR A 147 14.62 4.85 -2.72
N ILE A 148 14.22 4.70 -1.46
CA ILE A 148 15.15 4.33 -0.38
C ILE A 148 15.75 2.94 -0.59
N ARG A 149 15.00 2.00 -1.20
CA ARG A 149 15.49 0.64 -1.44
C ARG A 149 16.78 0.62 -2.27
N SER A 150 16.92 1.47 -3.28
CA SER A 150 18.10 1.53 -4.16
C SER A 150 19.28 2.31 -3.60
N LEU A 151 19.12 3.02 -2.47
CA LEU A 151 20.17 3.88 -1.91
C LEU A 151 21.11 3.14 -0.96
N PRO A 152 22.37 3.59 -0.79
CA PRO A 152 23.26 3.04 0.23
C PRO A 152 22.74 3.25 1.65
N ASP A 153 23.10 2.35 2.57
CA ASP A 153 22.76 2.49 3.99
C ASP A 153 23.37 3.77 4.58
N GLY A 154 22.65 4.44 5.47
CA GLY A 154 23.06 5.72 6.05
C GLY A 154 22.83 6.93 5.13
N THR A 155 22.23 6.73 3.96
CA THR A 155 21.78 7.83 3.09
C THR A 155 20.58 8.53 3.72
N THR A 156 20.58 9.85 3.71
CA THR A 156 19.49 10.68 4.19
C THR A 156 18.71 11.21 2.99
N VAL A 157 17.39 11.06 3.03
CA VAL A 157 16.46 11.55 2.02
C VAL A 157 15.48 12.54 2.63
N ARG A 158 15.13 13.58 1.88
CA ARG A 158 14.07 14.53 2.21
C ARG A 158 12.87 14.27 1.32
N VAL A 159 11.69 14.15 1.91
CA VAL A 159 10.44 13.84 1.21
C VAL A 159 9.44 14.95 1.44
N GLU A 160 8.78 15.41 0.39
CA GLU A 160 7.61 16.30 0.49
C GLU A 160 6.36 15.59 -0.02
N ALA A 161 5.26 15.62 0.74
CA ALA A 161 3.95 15.12 0.32
C ALA A 161 2.85 16.11 0.70
N THR A 162 1.72 16.08 -0.02
CA THR A 162 0.54 16.92 0.25
C THR A 162 -0.66 16.14 0.81
N GLU A 163 -0.48 14.84 1.07
CA GLU A 163 -1.53 13.99 1.64
C GLU A 163 -1.39 13.95 3.17
N ASP A 164 -2.34 14.53 3.92
CA ASP A 164 -2.34 14.56 5.40
C ASP A 164 -1.94 13.24 6.11
N ALA A 165 -2.41 12.10 5.61
CA ALA A 165 -2.17 10.76 6.10
C ALA A 165 -0.72 10.32 5.93
N PHE A 166 0.06 10.97 5.06
CA PHE A 166 1.48 10.71 4.90
C PHE A 166 2.23 10.90 6.21
N ALA A 167 1.84 11.86 7.05
CA ALA A 167 2.51 12.11 8.34
C ALA A 167 2.43 10.91 9.29
N SER A 168 1.28 10.25 9.38
CA SER A 168 1.13 9.03 10.19
C SER A 168 1.75 7.82 9.48
N ASP A 169 1.54 7.71 8.17
CA ASP A 169 2.02 6.59 7.36
C ASP A 169 3.55 6.53 7.33
N ILE A 170 4.24 7.67 7.19
CA ILE A 170 5.71 7.71 7.09
C ILE A 170 6.38 7.36 8.40
N LYS A 171 5.75 7.73 9.53
CA LYS A 171 6.19 7.34 10.86
C LYS A 171 6.10 5.83 11.03
N VAL A 172 4.93 5.25 10.74
CA VAL A 172 4.71 3.81 10.84
C VAL A 172 5.64 3.07 9.90
N TRP A 173 5.74 3.50 8.64
CA TRP A 173 6.62 2.89 7.65
C TRP A 173 8.09 2.90 8.10
N SER A 174 8.59 4.03 8.62
CA SER A 174 9.96 4.13 9.12
C SER A 174 10.19 3.16 10.28
N GLU A 175 9.29 3.13 11.26
CA GLU A 175 9.34 2.20 12.40
C GLU A 175 9.37 0.73 11.94
N ARG A 176 8.56 0.36 10.93
CA ARG A 176 8.44 -1.03 10.47
C ARG A 176 9.57 -1.50 9.57
N THR A 177 10.10 -0.60 8.76
CA THR A 177 11.22 -0.91 7.87
C THR A 177 12.58 -0.78 8.57
N GLY A 178 12.59 -0.28 9.81
CA GLY A 178 13.80 0.01 10.58
C GLY A 178 14.50 1.30 10.16
N ASN A 179 14.01 2.00 9.14
CA ASN A 179 14.52 3.30 8.73
C ASN A 179 14.28 4.34 9.81
N ARG A 180 15.20 5.30 9.95
CA ARG A 180 15.10 6.33 10.99
C ARG A 180 14.42 7.57 10.42
N LEU A 181 13.26 7.92 10.99
CA LEU A 181 12.63 9.21 10.74
C LEU A 181 13.34 10.28 11.60
N ASP A 182 14.15 11.13 10.97
CA ASP A 182 14.95 12.16 11.62
C ASP A 182 14.12 13.41 11.96
N SER A 183 13.23 13.81 11.05
CA SER A 183 12.31 14.92 11.27
C SER A 183 11.00 14.74 10.51
N LEU A 184 9.94 15.38 11.00
CA LEU A 184 8.63 15.45 10.37
C LEU A 184 8.02 16.82 10.66
N ASN A 185 7.87 17.63 9.63
CA ASN A 185 7.34 18.97 9.70
C ASN A 185 6.09 19.09 8.82
N VAL A 186 5.12 19.90 9.27
CA VAL A 186 3.91 20.19 8.49
C VAL A 186 3.77 21.70 8.40
N SER A 187 3.85 22.24 7.19
CA SER A 187 3.73 23.67 6.91
C SER A 187 3.02 23.90 5.59
N ASP A 188 2.04 24.81 5.57
CA ASP A 188 1.33 25.24 4.36
C ASP A 188 0.73 24.08 3.52
N GLY A 189 0.25 23.02 4.19
CA GLY A 189 -0.33 21.85 3.53
C GLY A 189 0.70 20.91 2.88
N ILE A 190 1.99 21.14 3.13
CA ILE A 190 3.10 20.28 2.74
C ILE A 190 3.64 19.60 4.00
N ILE A 191 3.76 18.28 3.92
CA ILE A 191 4.41 17.46 4.93
C ILE A 191 5.81 17.15 4.44
N GLU A 192 6.79 17.61 5.19
CA GLU A 192 8.20 17.33 4.95
C GLU A 192 8.70 16.28 5.95
N ALA A 193 9.29 15.20 5.46
CA ALA A 193 9.91 14.16 6.28
C ALA A 193 11.37 13.97 5.87
N VAL A 194 12.27 13.92 6.85
CA VAL A 194 13.68 13.56 6.62
C VAL A 194 13.91 12.16 7.18
N ILE A 195 14.43 11.26 6.34
CA ILE A 195 14.57 9.84 6.66
C ILE A 195 15.99 9.41 6.35
N THR A 196 16.65 8.78 7.31
CA THR A 196 17.91 8.11 7.08
C THR A 196 17.69 6.61 6.92
N LYS A 197 18.15 6.06 5.78
CA LYS A 197 18.14 4.63 5.54
C LYS A 197 18.95 3.93 6.62
N ALA A 198 18.32 3.00 7.34
CA ALA A 198 19.05 2.19 8.29
C ALA A 198 19.82 1.08 7.56
N LYS A 199 20.95 0.69 8.15
CA LYS A 199 21.59 -0.57 7.78
C LYS A 199 20.56 -1.68 8.00
N ALA A 200 20.30 -2.50 6.98
CA ALA A 200 19.27 -3.53 7.04
C ALA A 200 19.32 -4.22 8.41
N PRO A 201 18.22 -4.25 9.19
CA PRO A 201 18.24 -4.97 10.44
C PRO A 201 18.58 -6.43 10.09
N ALA A 202 19.56 -7.02 10.78
CA ALA A 202 19.56 -8.47 10.90
C ALA A 202 18.16 -8.83 11.40
N GLN A 203 17.42 -9.66 10.66
CA GLN A 203 16.06 -10.05 10.99
C GLN A 203 16.01 -10.65 12.40
N THR A 204 15.90 -9.82 13.42
CA THR A 204 15.41 -10.23 14.72
C THR A 204 13.91 -10.19 14.56
N ALA A 205 13.34 -11.31 14.12
CA ALA A 205 11.93 -11.58 14.25
C ALA A 205 11.56 -11.30 15.71
N SER A 206 10.93 -10.16 15.98
CA SER A 206 10.37 -9.89 17.29
C SER A 206 9.22 -10.87 17.46
N THR A 207 9.44 -11.89 18.28
CA THR A 207 8.46 -12.94 18.63
C THR A 207 7.31 -12.45 19.51
N ASP A 208 7.15 -11.13 19.66
CA ASP A 208 6.04 -10.58 20.43
C ASP A 208 4.82 -10.52 19.52
N SER A 209 4.07 -11.63 19.46
CA SER A 209 2.74 -11.65 18.86
C SER A 209 1.88 -10.70 19.68
N GLY A 210 1.76 -9.46 19.21
CA GLY A 210 0.95 -8.45 19.87
C GLY A 210 -0.49 -8.93 19.98
N ASN A 211 -1.19 -8.45 21.00
CA ASN A 211 -2.56 -8.85 21.30
C ASN A 211 -3.57 -7.73 21.00
N ASP A 212 -3.18 -6.80 20.12
CA ASP A 212 -4.03 -5.73 19.65
C ASP A 212 -5.15 -6.29 18.77
N LYS A 213 -6.13 -5.45 18.44
CA LYS A 213 -7.24 -5.79 17.53
C LYS A 213 -7.33 -4.74 16.44
N THR A 214 -7.58 -5.18 15.21
CA THR A 214 -7.70 -4.28 14.06
C THR A 214 -8.95 -4.57 13.26
N PHE A 215 -9.83 -3.57 13.10
CA PHE A 215 -11.06 -3.73 12.32
C PHE A 215 -11.04 -2.80 11.11
N ILE A 216 -11.15 -3.35 9.92
CA ILE A 216 -11.47 -2.59 8.70
C ILE A 216 -12.99 -2.46 8.64
N VAL A 217 -13.51 -1.26 8.85
CA VAL A 217 -14.93 -0.96 8.72
C VAL A 217 -15.17 -0.39 7.33
N PHE A 218 -15.47 -1.30 6.39
CA PHE A 218 -15.80 -0.98 5.01
C PHE A 218 -17.31 -0.74 4.85
N SER A 219 -18.13 -1.55 5.53
CA SER A 219 -19.59 -1.48 5.45
C SER A 219 -20.15 -0.22 6.11
N GLY A 220 -21.17 0.39 5.49
CA GLY A 220 -21.95 1.51 6.04
C GLY A 220 -23.31 1.10 6.62
N ASP A 221 -23.53 -0.18 6.88
CA ASP A 221 -24.80 -0.71 7.39
C ASP A 221 -24.88 -0.55 8.93
N LEU A 222 -26.04 -0.17 9.44
CA LEU A 222 -26.28 0.11 10.86
C LEU A 222 -25.97 -1.10 11.75
N ASP A 223 -26.46 -2.28 11.39
CA ASP A 223 -26.29 -3.53 12.15
C ASP A 223 -24.84 -4.00 12.20
N LYS A 224 -24.13 -3.95 11.07
CA LYS A 224 -22.69 -4.26 11.03
C LYS A 224 -21.90 -3.25 11.85
N THR A 225 -22.24 -1.96 11.75
CA THR A 225 -21.58 -0.90 12.52
C THR A 225 -21.77 -1.10 14.03
N ILE A 226 -22.99 -1.43 14.47
CA ILE A 226 -23.27 -1.75 15.88
C ILE A 226 -22.41 -2.94 16.31
N ALA A 227 -22.35 -4.01 15.52
CA ALA A 227 -21.51 -5.17 15.83
C ALA A 227 -20.02 -4.79 15.96
N SER A 228 -19.48 -3.99 15.04
CA SER A 228 -18.09 -3.52 15.08
C SER A 228 -17.76 -2.79 16.38
N PHE A 229 -18.62 -1.85 16.81
CA PHE A 229 -18.37 -1.08 18.04
C PHE A 229 -18.64 -1.89 19.32
N ILE A 230 -19.55 -2.87 19.30
CA ILE A 230 -19.70 -3.82 20.42
C ILE A 230 -18.41 -4.63 20.59
N LEU A 231 -17.87 -5.18 19.50
CA LEU A 231 -16.62 -5.93 19.53
C LEU A 231 -15.44 -5.05 19.98
N ALA A 232 -15.40 -3.80 19.51
CA ALA A 232 -14.31 -2.88 19.84
C ALA A 232 -14.33 -2.53 21.34
N ASN A 233 -15.49 -2.17 21.88
CA ASN A 233 -15.63 -1.90 23.31
C ASN A 233 -15.35 -3.15 24.15
N GLY A 234 -15.81 -4.33 23.71
CA GLY A 234 -15.51 -5.60 24.35
C GLY A 234 -14.01 -5.86 24.44
N ALA A 235 -13.28 -5.74 23.31
CA ALA A 235 -11.83 -5.89 23.28
C ALA A 235 -11.11 -4.84 24.14
N ALA A 236 -11.53 -3.58 24.07
CA ALA A 236 -10.95 -2.51 24.88
C ALA A 236 -11.16 -2.74 26.39
N SER A 237 -12.34 -3.23 26.80
CA SER A 237 -12.63 -3.59 28.19
C SER A 237 -11.76 -4.75 28.72
N LEU A 238 -11.23 -5.58 27.81
CA LEU A 238 -10.28 -6.66 28.12
C LEU A 238 -8.82 -6.18 28.12
N GLY A 239 -8.61 -4.87 28.11
CA GLY A 239 -7.31 -4.21 28.13
C GLY A 239 -6.55 -4.31 26.80
N ARG A 240 -7.24 -4.55 25.69
CA ARG A 240 -6.60 -4.64 24.35
C ARG A 240 -6.64 -3.30 23.65
N ASN A 241 -5.56 -2.94 22.96
CA ASN A 241 -5.60 -1.79 22.07
C ASN A 241 -6.41 -2.17 20.84
N VAL A 242 -7.33 -1.30 20.44
CA VAL A 242 -8.17 -1.51 19.27
C VAL A 242 -7.96 -0.37 18.29
N THR A 243 -7.72 -0.71 17.03
CA THR A 243 -7.69 0.24 15.93
C THR A 243 -8.80 -0.09 14.95
N MET A 244 -9.68 0.88 14.71
CA MET A 244 -10.78 0.78 13.74
C MET A 244 -10.48 1.69 12.55
N PHE A 245 -10.28 1.10 11.38
CA PHE A 245 -9.98 1.79 10.14
C PHE A 245 -11.23 1.88 9.27
N PHE A 246 -11.78 3.08 9.11
CA PHE A 246 -12.99 3.35 8.35
C PHE A 246 -12.63 3.75 6.92
N THR A 247 -13.16 3.01 5.96
CA THR A 247 -12.90 3.21 4.53
C THR A 247 -14.20 3.07 3.74
N PHE A 248 -14.22 3.60 2.51
CA PHE A 248 -15.42 3.58 1.64
C PHE A 248 -16.72 3.94 2.38
N TRP A 249 -17.72 3.04 2.38
CA TRP A 249 -19.04 3.30 2.94
C TRP A 249 -19.01 3.53 4.46
N GLY A 250 -18.06 2.90 5.15
CA GLY A 250 -17.82 3.06 6.57
C GLY A 250 -17.49 4.50 6.97
N LEU A 251 -16.86 5.29 6.10
CA LEU A 251 -16.57 6.71 6.38
C LEU A 251 -17.83 7.52 6.69
N ASN A 252 -18.98 7.15 6.13
CA ASN A 252 -20.23 7.86 6.39
C ASN A 252 -20.68 7.79 7.85
N ILE A 253 -20.25 6.75 8.58
CA ILE A 253 -20.50 6.56 10.00
C ILE A 253 -19.85 7.69 10.81
N LEU A 254 -18.63 8.09 10.40
CA LEU A 254 -17.81 9.09 11.08
C LEU A 254 -18.21 10.54 10.77
N ARG A 255 -19.16 10.76 9.85
CA ARG A 255 -19.60 12.12 9.49
C ARG A 255 -20.44 12.72 10.61
N LYS A 256 -20.19 13.99 10.91
CA LYS A 256 -21.03 14.81 11.80
C LYS A 256 -22.49 14.79 11.30
N PRO A 257 -23.47 14.64 12.19
CA PRO A 257 -24.88 14.60 11.80
C PRO A 257 -25.37 15.96 11.28
N LYS A 258 -24.76 17.06 11.76
CA LYS A 258 -25.05 18.42 11.29
C LYS A 258 -24.22 18.72 10.04
N LYS A 259 -24.83 19.47 9.10
CA LYS A 259 -24.14 19.91 7.89
C LYS A 259 -23.07 20.94 8.25
N VAL A 260 -21.83 20.68 7.83
CA VAL A 260 -20.70 21.60 7.95
C VAL A 260 -20.50 22.31 6.62
N LYS A 261 -20.17 23.61 6.66
CA LYS A 261 -19.85 24.39 5.45
C LYS A 261 -18.38 24.17 5.11
N VAL A 262 -18.13 23.55 3.96
CA VAL A 262 -16.79 23.32 3.40
C VAL A 262 -16.82 23.62 1.90
N ALA A 263 -15.69 24.06 1.36
CA ALA A 263 -15.55 24.31 -0.06
C ALA A 263 -15.49 22.97 -0.81
N LYS A 264 -16.38 22.78 -1.79
CA LYS A 264 -16.48 21.54 -2.56
C LYS A 264 -16.66 21.84 -4.04
N ASN A 265 -16.07 21.01 -4.89
CA ASN A 265 -16.34 21.01 -6.32
C ASN A 265 -17.74 20.42 -6.62
N PHE A 266 -18.16 20.44 -7.89
CA PHE A 266 -19.50 20.00 -8.28
C PHE A 266 -19.77 18.52 -7.97
N ILE A 267 -18.79 17.65 -8.21
CA ILE A 267 -18.90 16.19 -8.01
C ILE A 267 -18.98 15.87 -6.52
N GLU A 268 -18.11 16.48 -5.70
CA GLU A 268 -18.12 16.32 -4.24
C GLU A 268 -19.43 16.78 -3.60
N LYS A 269 -20.05 17.86 -4.14
CA LYS A 269 -21.38 18.30 -3.69
C LYS A 269 -22.45 17.25 -3.99
N MET A 270 -22.39 16.62 -5.16
CA MET A 270 -23.31 15.56 -5.56
C MET A 270 -23.19 14.34 -4.63
N PHE A 271 -21.96 13.84 -4.42
CA PHE A 271 -21.69 12.75 -3.45
C PHE A 271 -22.14 13.13 -2.04
N GLY A 272 -21.86 14.36 -1.60
CA GLY A 272 -22.28 14.85 -0.30
C GLY A 272 -23.79 14.86 -0.07
N ILE A 273 -24.61 14.97 -1.13
CA ILE A 273 -26.08 14.88 -1.08
C ILE A 273 -26.55 13.42 -1.09
N MET A 274 -25.93 12.57 -1.91
CA MET A 274 -26.33 11.16 -2.09
C MET A 274 -25.95 10.29 -0.89
N LEU A 275 -24.79 10.55 -0.27
CA LEU A 275 -24.25 9.72 0.78
C LEU A 275 -24.87 10.00 2.16
N PRO A 276 -25.14 8.96 2.97
CA PRO A 276 -25.68 9.12 4.31
C PRO A 276 -24.72 9.93 5.20
N ARG A 277 -25.30 10.67 6.16
CA ARG A 277 -24.55 11.54 7.08
C ARG A 277 -24.70 11.06 8.50
N GLY A 278 -23.64 10.45 9.00
CA GLY A 278 -23.56 9.94 10.35
C GLY A 278 -24.46 8.73 10.59
N THR A 279 -24.42 8.26 11.83
CA THR A 279 -25.06 7.03 12.31
C THR A 279 -26.58 6.99 12.14
N GLN A 280 -27.25 8.14 12.17
CA GLN A 280 -28.72 8.24 12.16
C GLN A 280 -29.35 7.99 10.78
N LYS A 281 -28.54 8.03 9.72
CA LYS A 281 -28.99 7.83 8.33
C LYS A 281 -28.60 6.48 7.75
N LEU A 282 -27.96 5.62 8.55
CA LEU A 282 -27.55 4.28 8.12
C LEU A 282 -28.79 3.38 7.97
N GLY A 283 -28.82 2.61 6.88
CA GLY A 283 -29.79 1.55 6.65
C GLY A 283 -29.34 0.24 7.30
N LEU A 284 -30.22 -0.77 7.34
CA LEU A 284 -29.82 -2.13 7.71
C LEU A 284 -29.30 -2.89 6.50
N SER A 285 -28.33 -3.78 6.72
CA SER A 285 -27.76 -4.66 5.70
C SER A 285 -28.81 -5.58 5.08
N ARG A 286 -29.81 -5.98 5.89
CA ARG A 286 -30.98 -6.77 5.50
C ARG A 286 -32.22 -6.24 6.20
N MET A 287 -33.39 -6.45 5.58
CA MET A 287 -34.68 -6.02 6.13
C MET A 287 -34.77 -4.50 6.41
N ASN A 288 -34.14 -3.67 5.57
CA ASN A 288 -34.18 -2.21 5.75
C ASN A 288 -35.61 -1.65 5.68
N MET A 289 -36.50 -2.27 4.88
CA MET A 289 -37.93 -1.95 4.78
C MET A 289 -38.19 -0.44 4.62
N LEU A 290 -37.54 0.19 3.64
CA LEU A 290 -37.61 1.65 3.38
C LEU A 290 -37.31 2.52 4.62
N GLY A 291 -36.46 2.03 5.52
CA GLY A 291 -36.06 2.72 6.76
C GLY A 291 -36.91 2.36 8.00
N ALA A 292 -37.91 1.48 7.89
CA ALA A 292 -38.64 0.97 9.05
C ALA A 292 -37.79 0.02 9.91
N GLY A 293 -36.94 -0.79 9.28
CA GLY A 293 -36.05 -1.73 9.95
C GLY A 293 -35.08 -1.05 10.95
N PRO A 294 -34.29 -0.04 10.53
CA PRO A 294 -33.41 0.71 11.42
C PRO A 294 -34.12 1.28 12.66
N LYS A 295 -35.32 1.83 12.49
CA LYS A 295 -36.13 2.38 13.59
C LYS A 295 -36.55 1.28 14.56
N MET A 296 -37.00 0.15 14.04
CA MET A 296 -37.41 -1.01 14.85
C MET A 296 -36.24 -1.55 15.67
N ILE A 297 -35.06 -1.77 15.06
CA ILE A 297 -33.89 -2.27 15.78
C ILE A 297 -33.44 -1.29 16.87
N ARG A 298 -33.36 0.02 16.57
CA ARG A 298 -33.03 1.04 17.58
C ARG A 298 -34.02 1.05 18.75
N ALA A 299 -35.32 0.87 18.47
CA ALA A 299 -36.34 0.78 19.52
C ALA A 299 -36.17 -0.48 20.40
N ILE A 300 -35.90 -1.64 19.78
CA ILE A 300 -35.65 -2.89 20.50
C ILE A 300 -34.39 -2.77 21.37
N MET A 301 -33.31 -2.21 20.82
CA MET A 301 -32.06 -1.97 21.55
C MET A 301 -32.32 -1.13 22.81
N LYS A 302 -33.01 0.01 22.65
CA LYS A 302 -33.37 0.88 23.77
C LYS A 302 -34.19 0.15 24.83
N HIS A 303 -35.20 -0.62 24.42
CA HIS A 303 -36.04 -1.39 25.34
C HIS A 303 -35.25 -2.48 26.10
N LYS A 304 -34.24 -3.08 25.46
CA LYS A 304 -33.37 -4.09 26.06
C LYS A 304 -32.17 -3.51 26.82
N GLY A 305 -32.08 -2.18 26.96
CA GLY A 305 -30.96 -1.53 27.64
C GLY A 305 -29.63 -1.60 26.89
N ILE A 306 -29.65 -1.86 25.58
CA ILE A 306 -28.45 -1.84 24.73
C ILE A 306 -28.18 -0.38 24.34
N SER A 307 -26.94 0.07 24.55
CA SER A 307 -26.46 1.39 24.16
C SER A 307 -26.74 1.68 22.69
N SER A 308 -27.10 2.94 22.38
CA SER A 308 -27.24 3.35 20.98
C SER A 308 -25.87 3.33 20.28
N LEU A 309 -25.87 3.30 18.94
CA LEU A 309 -24.61 3.35 18.19
C LEU A 309 -23.80 4.61 18.52
N GLU A 310 -24.46 5.74 18.73
CA GLU A 310 -23.81 6.99 19.11
C GLU A 310 -23.09 6.87 20.45
N GLN A 311 -23.74 6.24 21.44
CA GLN A 311 -23.13 5.99 22.74
C GLN A 311 -21.97 4.99 22.62
N LEU A 312 -22.11 3.92 21.84
CA LEU A 312 -21.05 2.94 21.63
C LEU A 312 -19.78 3.57 21.00
N ILE A 313 -19.95 4.56 20.13
CA ILE A 313 -18.83 5.32 19.55
C ILE A 313 -18.13 6.16 20.63
N GLU A 314 -18.89 6.89 21.45
CA GLU A 314 -18.31 7.69 22.53
C GLU A 314 -17.63 6.81 23.60
N ASP A 315 -18.23 5.68 23.95
CA ASP A 315 -17.64 4.69 24.85
C ASP A 315 -16.32 4.15 24.27
N ALA A 316 -16.28 3.83 22.97
CA ALA A 316 -15.06 3.35 22.31
C ALA A 316 -13.95 4.40 22.37
N LYS A 317 -14.26 5.66 22.09
CA LYS A 317 -13.31 6.78 22.22
C LYS A 317 -12.82 6.93 23.66
N ALA A 318 -13.73 6.84 24.64
CA ALA A 318 -13.39 6.93 26.06
C ALA A 318 -12.48 5.78 26.53
N HIS A 319 -12.65 4.59 25.95
CA HIS A 319 -11.79 3.42 26.18
C HIS A 319 -10.46 3.47 25.40
N GLY A 320 -10.19 4.54 24.65
CA GLY A 320 -8.94 4.70 23.89
C GLY A 320 -8.89 3.91 22.59
N VAL A 321 -10.04 3.48 22.05
CA VAL A 321 -10.11 2.89 20.70
C VAL A 321 -9.68 3.94 19.68
N LYS A 322 -8.68 3.60 18.87
CA LYS A 322 -8.20 4.48 17.79
C LYS A 322 -9.14 4.40 16.61
N ILE A 323 -9.75 5.53 16.25
CA ILE A 323 -10.65 5.64 15.11
C ILE A 323 -9.90 6.36 13.99
N VAL A 324 -9.63 5.64 12.90
CA VAL A 324 -8.85 6.13 11.76
C VAL A 324 -9.74 6.22 10.53
N ALA A 325 -9.74 7.37 9.86
CA ALA A 325 -10.40 7.57 8.58
C ALA A 325 -9.41 7.45 7.42
N CYS A 326 -9.75 6.63 6.43
CA CYS A 326 -8.99 6.46 5.20
C CYS A 326 -9.04 7.73 4.35
N GLN A 327 -7.91 8.44 4.23
CA GLN A 327 -7.88 9.70 3.47
C GLN A 327 -8.18 9.52 1.98
N MET A 328 -7.62 8.50 1.33
CA MET A 328 -7.91 8.24 -0.09
C MET A 328 -9.43 8.08 -0.33
N SER A 329 -10.13 7.34 0.53
CA SER A 329 -11.59 7.21 0.43
C SER A 329 -12.31 8.53 0.71
N MET A 330 -11.80 9.36 1.63
CA MET A 330 -12.34 10.69 1.88
C MET A 330 -12.23 11.59 0.64
N ASP A 331 -11.08 11.60 -0.03
CA ASP A 331 -10.85 12.37 -1.25
C ASP A 331 -11.81 11.94 -2.36
N ILE A 332 -11.95 10.62 -2.59
CA ILE A 332 -12.85 10.06 -3.61
C ILE A 332 -14.31 10.46 -3.33
N MET A 333 -14.73 10.44 -2.06
CA MET A 333 -16.10 10.70 -1.65
C MET A 333 -16.37 12.19 -1.37
N GLY A 334 -15.34 13.05 -1.51
CA GLY A 334 -15.43 14.47 -1.22
C GLY A 334 -15.80 14.79 0.22
N ILE A 335 -15.24 14.04 1.19
CA ILE A 335 -15.47 14.24 2.62
C ILE A 335 -14.25 14.96 3.19
N HIS A 336 -14.46 16.11 3.82
CA HIS A 336 -13.35 16.83 4.46
C HIS A 336 -13.26 16.51 5.95
N LYS A 337 -12.08 16.69 6.53
CA LYS A 337 -11.80 16.43 7.95
C LYS A 337 -12.76 17.17 8.89
N GLU A 338 -13.15 18.39 8.55
CA GLU A 338 -14.07 19.22 9.34
C GLU A 338 -15.48 18.62 9.40
N GLU A 339 -15.84 17.78 8.42
CA GLU A 339 -17.11 17.04 8.39
C GLU A 339 -17.11 15.80 9.28
N LEU A 340 -15.95 15.36 9.80
CA LEU A 340 -15.84 14.18 10.66
C LEU A 340 -16.09 14.53 12.13
N ILE A 341 -16.57 13.54 12.90
CA ILE A 341 -16.68 13.64 14.36
C ILE A 341 -15.31 13.84 15.00
N ASP A 342 -15.29 14.43 16.19
CA ASP A 342 -14.03 14.75 16.87
C ASP A 342 -13.36 13.46 17.39
N GLY A 343 -12.02 13.44 17.42
CA GLY A 343 -11.23 12.28 17.82
C GLY A 343 -10.95 11.26 16.70
N VAL A 344 -11.24 11.60 15.44
CA VAL A 344 -10.86 10.80 14.28
C VAL A 344 -9.47 11.21 13.78
N GLU A 345 -8.59 10.23 13.66
CA GLU A 345 -7.28 10.38 13.05
C GLU A 345 -7.37 10.12 11.54
N LEU A 346 -6.52 10.76 10.74
CA LEU A 346 -6.38 10.44 9.32
C LEU A 346 -5.25 9.44 9.15
N GLY A 347 -5.43 8.44 8.30
CA GLY A 347 -4.41 7.46 8.01
C GLY A 347 -4.56 6.84 6.62
N GLY A 348 -3.44 6.35 6.09
CA GLY A 348 -3.38 5.62 4.84
C GLY A 348 -3.14 4.13 5.09
N VAL A 349 -2.71 3.44 4.04
CA VAL A 349 -2.53 1.99 4.08
C VAL A 349 -1.43 1.59 5.05
N ALA A 350 -0.35 2.38 5.17
CA ALA A 350 0.78 2.02 6.02
C ALA A 350 0.39 2.08 7.49
N THR A 351 -0.38 3.11 7.89
CA THR A 351 -0.96 3.19 9.24
C THR A 351 -1.79 1.95 9.57
N PHE A 352 -2.63 1.49 8.63
CA PHE A 352 -3.45 0.31 8.86
C PHE A 352 -2.63 -0.99 8.94
N ILE A 353 -1.77 -1.26 7.95
CA ILE A 353 -0.96 -2.48 7.90
C ILE A 353 -0.04 -2.57 9.12
N GLY A 354 0.59 -1.46 9.51
CA GLY A 354 1.44 -1.42 10.70
C GLY A 354 0.68 -1.63 12.02
N ALA A 355 -0.62 -1.34 12.08
CA ALA A 355 -1.45 -1.73 13.22
C ALA A 355 -1.77 -3.23 13.18
N GLY A 356 -1.99 -3.80 11.99
CA GLY A 356 -2.30 -5.21 11.78
C GLY A 356 -1.17 -6.16 12.23
N GLU A 357 0.09 -5.78 12.06
CA GLU A 357 1.24 -6.59 12.49
C GLU A 357 1.34 -6.81 14.01
N LYS A 358 0.77 -5.91 14.82
CA LYS A 358 0.67 -6.05 16.29
C LYS A 358 -0.62 -6.72 16.74
N SER A 359 -1.48 -7.07 15.79
CA SER A 359 -2.82 -7.57 16.06
C SER A 359 -2.83 -9.09 15.99
N ASP A 360 -3.42 -9.74 16.98
CA ASP A 360 -3.69 -11.19 16.93
C ASP A 360 -5.00 -11.49 16.17
N ILE A 361 -5.85 -10.48 15.95
CA ILE A 361 -7.13 -10.57 15.24
C ILE A 361 -7.34 -9.34 14.35
N SER A 362 -7.45 -9.59 13.06
CA SER A 362 -7.85 -8.58 12.07
C SER A 362 -9.17 -8.96 11.40
N LEU A 363 -10.17 -8.07 11.44
CA LEU A 363 -11.50 -8.30 10.86
C LEU A 363 -11.79 -7.30 9.74
N PHE A 364 -12.39 -7.78 8.64
CA PHE A 364 -12.97 -6.94 7.59
C PHE A 364 -14.49 -6.97 7.71
N ILE A 365 -15.12 -5.81 7.90
CA ILE A 365 -16.54 -5.68 8.28
C ILE A 365 -17.30 -4.80 7.29
#